data_AF-A0A7G5GPM6-F1
#
_entry.id   AF-A0A7G5GPM6-F1
#
_cell.length_a   1.000
_cell.length_b   1.000
_cell.length_c   1.000
_cell.angle_alpha   90.00
_cell.angle_beta   90.00
_cell.angle_gamma   90.00
#
_symmetry.space_group_name_H-M   'P 1'
#
loop_
_entity.id
_entity.type
_entity.pdbx_description
1 polymer ?
#
loop_
_entity_poly.entity_id
_entity_poly.type
_entity_poly.pdbx_seq_one_letter_code
_entity_poly.pdbx_strand_id
1 'polypeptide(L)'
;MRTLLFGLLLLTVACRRPSTQFAAMMTPVNQPTDYSRNLKAGDELVAMGSDPAWTLTINPSKGFLTFTTLTSDSLTTKAPEIQTDSEGVLRFSALIDSTQSGRINVLFRPDSCVDKLSGQRFDYRVEVDYRGKSYVGCGSSLRQLALLQDIWVLSSFQGNSISAGGSRNEVPRLEISLTEARVTGTTGCNRLSGTVRADTRQIVFGPLITTKMACMGEAGQFEPKFLQALSEPLAYRVGEGKLTLLRAGKVVMVFKKVD
;
A
#
# COMPACT_ATOMS: atom_id res chain seq x y z
N MET A 1 -4.85 -39.25 59.37
CA MET A 1 -4.24 -39.04 58.03
C MET A 1 -5.25 -38.28 57.16
N ARG A 2 -4.94 -37.03 56.78
CA ARG A 2 -5.73 -36.21 55.85
C ARG A 2 -5.23 -36.48 54.43
N THR A 3 -6.06 -37.06 53.57
CA THR A 3 -5.77 -37.24 52.14
C THR A 3 -6.22 -35.99 51.38
N LEU A 4 -5.26 -35.23 50.85
CA LEU A 4 -5.48 -34.12 49.91
C LEU A 4 -5.74 -34.69 48.51
N LEU A 5 -6.93 -34.45 47.94
CA LEU A 5 -7.20 -34.67 46.52
C LEU A 5 -6.66 -33.49 45.72
N PHE A 6 -5.61 -33.71 44.92
CA PHE A 6 -5.16 -32.76 43.90
C PHE A 6 -6.02 -32.94 42.64
N GLY A 7 -6.87 -31.96 42.33
CA GLY A 7 -7.60 -31.88 41.07
C GLY A 7 -6.70 -31.38 39.94
N LEU A 8 -6.47 -32.22 38.92
CA LEU A 8 -5.71 -31.87 37.72
C LEU A 8 -6.62 -31.09 36.76
N LEU A 9 -6.41 -29.76 36.65
CA LEU A 9 -7.14 -28.90 35.73
C LEU A 9 -6.51 -29.00 34.32
N LEU A 10 -7.13 -29.77 33.42
CA LEU A 10 -6.76 -29.84 32.01
C LEU A 10 -7.26 -28.58 31.28
N LEU A 11 -6.37 -27.62 31.03
CA LEU A 11 -6.63 -26.47 30.16
C LEU A 11 -6.60 -26.94 28.69
N THR A 12 -7.77 -27.21 28.11
CA THR A 12 -7.89 -27.41 26.67
C THR A 12 -7.72 -26.07 25.95
N VAL A 13 -6.55 -25.84 25.34
CA VAL A 13 -6.34 -24.72 24.42
C VAL A 13 -7.12 -25.01 23.15
N ALA A 14 -8.35 -24.51 23.08
CA ALA A 14 -9.13 -24.53 21.85
C ALA A 14 -8.54 -23.49 20.88
N CYS A 15 -7.94 -23.95 19.76
CA CYS A 15 -7.60 -23.06 18.65
C CYS A 15 -8.87 -22.40 18.11
N ARG A 16 -9.12 -21.13 18.48
CA ARG A 16 -10.17 -20.33 17.85
C ARG A 16 -9.84 -20.18 16.37
N ARG A 17 -10.74 -20.66 15.51
CA ARG A 17 -10.72 -20.32 14.07
C ARG A 17 -10.75 -18.79 13.96
N PRO A 18 -9.87 -18.16 13.14
CA PRO A 18 -9.95 -16.72 12.92
C PRO A 18 -11.35 -16.37 12.42
N SER A 19 -11.91 -15.27 12.94
CA SER A 19 -13.24 -14.82 12.55
C SER A 19 -13.29 -14.57 11.04
N THR A 20 -14.46 -14.75 10.44
CA THR A 20 -14.70 -14.49 9.01
C THR A 20 -14.28 -13.06 8.60
N GLN A 21 -14.29 -12.10 9.53
CA GLN A 21 -13.74 -10.75 9.33
C GLN A 21 -12.23 -10.73 9.13
N PHE A 22 -11.44 -11.52 9.89
CA PHE A 22 -9.99 -11.60 9.70
C PHE A 22 -9.64 -12.33 8.40
N ALA A 23 -10.39 -13.37 8.01
CA ALA A 23 -10.20 -14.03 6.72
C ALA A 23 -10.52 -13.10 5.54
N ALA A 24 -11.59 -12.29 5.64
CA ALA A 24 -11.95 -11.25 4.67
C ALA A 24 -11.06 -9.99 4.74
N MET A 25 -10.18 -9.85 5.74
CA MET A 25 -9.09 -8.87 5.73
C MET A 25 -7.90 -9.34 4.91
N MET A 26 -7.83 -10.65 4.61
CA MET A 26 -6.71 -11.29 3.90
C MET A 26 -7.07 -11.75 2.47
N THR A 27 -8.32 -11.56 2.03
CA THR A 27 -8.73 -11.85 0.65
C THR A 27 -8.12 -10.80 -0.29
N PRO A 28 -7.21 -11.21 -1.20
CA PRO A 28 -6.60 -10.29 -2.14
C PRO A 28 -7.67 -9.70 -3.07
N VAL A 29 -7.64 -8.38 -3.27
CA VAL A 29 -8.40 -7.77 -4.35
C VAL A 29 -7.71 -8.15 -5.66
N ASN A 30 -8.44 -8.79 -6.58
CA ASN A 30 -7.89 -9.26 -7.86
C ASN A 30 -7.40 -8.13 -8.78
N GLN A 31 -7.91 -6.91 -8.60
CA GLN A 31 -7.46 -5.71 -9.30
C GLN A 31 -7.40 -4.53 -8.31
N PRO A 32 -6.21 -4.21 -7.75
CA PRO A 32 -6.07 -3.05 -6.89
C PRO A 32 -6.39 -1.75 -7.65
N THR A 33 -6.88 -0.74 -6.92
CA THR A 33 -7.14 0.60 -7.47
C THR A 33 -5.89 1.17 -8.14
N ASP A 34 -6.04 1.69 -9.36
CA ASP A 34 -4.95 2.31 -10.11
C ASP A 34 -4.75 3.78 -9.68
N TYR A 35 -3.63 4.04 -8.98
CA TYR A 35 -3.21 5.37 -8.55
C TYR A 35 -2.12 6.00 -9.44
N SER A 36 -1.79 5.40 -10.59
CA SER A 36 -0.67 5.85 -11.45
C SER A 36 -0.75 7.33 -11.84
N ARG A 37 -1.96 7.84 -12.16
CA ARG A 37 -2.17 9.26 -12.48
C ARG A 37 -1.93 10.17 -11.28
N ASN A 38 -2.41 9.77 -10.10
CA ASN A 38 -2.24 10.53 -8.86
C ASN A 38 -0.77 10.59 -8.44
N LEU A 39 -0.05 9.46 -8.55
CA LEU A 39 1.39 9.41 -8.30
C LEU A 39 2.16 10.32 -9.27
N LYS A 40 1.80 10.35 -10.57
CA LYS A 40 2.39 11.29 -11.55
C LYS A 40 2.10 12.75 -11.20
N ALA A 41 0.89 13.05 -10.74
CA ALA A 41 0.51 14.39 -10.29
C ALA A 41 1.19 14.78 -8.96
N GLY A 42 1.71 13.80 -8.21
CA GLY A 42 2.30 13.96 -6.89
C GLY A 42 1.26 14.09 -5.77
N ASP A 43 0.03 13.66 -6.01
CA ASP A 43 -1.03 13.68 -4.99
C ASP A 43 -0.63 12.76 -3.82
N GLU A 44 -0.80 13.26 -2.59
CA GLU A 44 -0.46 12.50 -1.39
C GLU A 44 -1.69 11.91 -0.72
N LEU A 45 -2.85 12.57 -0.87
CA LEU A 45 -4.14 12.09 -0.40
C LEU A 45 -5.16 12.18 -1.53
N VAL A 46 -5.97 11.14 -1.65
CA VAL A 46 -7.04 11.06 -2.64
C VAL A 46 -8.31 10.55 -1.98
N ALA A 47 -9.46 11.06 -2.42
CA ALA A 47 -10.74 10.57 -1.96
C ALA A 47 -11.81 10.68 -3.05
N MET A 48 -12.84 9.84 -2.93
CA MET A 48 -13.97 9.83 -3.85
C MET A 48 -15.23 9.32 -3.15
N GLY A 49 -16.39 9.73 -3.67
CA GLY A 49 -17.69 9.19 -3.30
C GLY A 49 -18.60 9.11 -4.53
N SER A 50 -19.71 8.38 -4.41
CA SER A 50 -20.60 8.04 -5.53
C SER A 50 -22.01 8.62 -5.45
N ASP A 51 -22.47 9.08 -4.28
CA ASP A 51 -23.81 9.62 -4.09
C ASP A 51 -23.83 10.85 -3.16
N PRO A 52 -23.87 12.08 -3.71
CA PRO A 52 -23.60 12.40 -5.12
C PRO A 52 -22.13 12.07 -5.45
N ALA A 53 -21.78 11.88 -6.72
CA ALA A 53 -20.39 11.57 -7.07
C ALA A 53 -19.47 12.79 -6.98
N TRP A 54 -18.27 12.58 -6.43
CA TRP A 54 -17.25 13.61 -6.22
C TRP A 54 -15.85 13.00 -6.14
N THR A 55 -14.84 13.83 -6.39
CA THR A 55 -13.42 13.48 -6.22
C THR A 55 -12.67 14.58 -5.50
N LEU A 56 -11.66 14.19 -4.73
CA LEU A 56 -10.75 15.08 -4.02
C LEU A 56 -9.31 14.60 -4.21
N THR A 57 -8.41 15.51 -4.54
CA THR A 57 -6.96 15.29 -4.44
C THR A 57 -6.33 16.37 -3.59
N ILE A 58 -5.35 15.98 -2.77
CA ILE A 58 -4.56 16.91 -1.97
C ILE A 58 -3.08 16.60 -2.22
N ASN A 59 -2.35 17.62 -2.60
CA ASN A 59 -0.91 17.63 -2.73
C ASN A 59 -0.33 18.69 -1.77
N PRO A 60 -0.10 18.34 -0.49
CA PRO A 60 0.50 19.23 0.50
C PRO A 60 1.86 19.76 0.07
N SER A 61 2.72 18.90 -0.52
CA SER A 61 4.06 19.31 -0.98
C SER A 61 4.04 20.39 -2.07
N LYS A 62 3.08 20.33 -3.00
CA LYS A 62 2.86 21.39 -4.02
C LYS A 62 1.90 22.48 -3.54
N GLY A 63 1.28 22.30 -2.37
CA GLY A 63 0.38 23.27 -1.76
C GLY A 63 -0.98 23.40 -2.45
N PHE A 64 -1.53 22.34 -3.06
CA PHE A 64 -2.83 22.40 -3.76
C PHE A 64 -3.82 21.34 -3.29
N LEU A 65 -5.09 21.74 -3.20
CA LEU A 65 -6.25 20.88 -2.98
C LEU A 65 -7.22 21.11 -4.14
N THR A 66 -7.67 20.01 -4.76
CA THR A 66 -8.68 20.04 -5.83
C THR A 66 -9.87 19.18 -5.44
N PHE A 67 -11.05 19.80 -5.38
CA PHE A 67 -12.33 19.14 -5.14
C PHE A 67 -13.25 19.32 -6.35
N THR A 68 -13.84 18.24 -6.85
CA THR A 68 -14.70 18.26 -8.04
C THR A 68 -15.96 17.45 -7.78
N THR A 69 -17.11 17.96 -8.22
CA THR A 69 -18.41 17.30 -8.12
C THR A 69 -18.98 16.94 -9.50
N LEU A 70 -19.99 16.08 -9.53
CA LEU A 70 -20.71 15.67 -10.74
C LEU A 70 -21.35 16.84 -11.53
N THR A 71 -21.72 17.94 -10.86
CA THR A 71 -22.35 19.10 -11.52
C THR A 71 -21.33 20.06 -12.15
N SER A 72 -20.10 19.60 -12.38
CA SER A 72 -18.96 20.37 -12.90
C SER A 72 -18.46 21.51 -12.00
N ASP A 73 -18.98 21.62 -10.77
CA ASP A 73 -18.40 22.49 -9.76
C ASP A 73 -17.02 21.92 -9.37
N SER A 74 -15.97 22.71 -9.63
CA SER A 74 -14.59 22.39 -9.29
C SER A 74 -13.97 23.53 -8.51
N LEU A 75 -13.31 23.20 -7.41
CA LEU A 75 -12.52 24.09 -6.59
C LEU A 75 -11.07 23.62 -6.62
N THR A 76 -10.16 24.49 -7.04
CA THR A 76 -8.73 24.34 -6.79
C THR A 76 -8.26 25.49 -5.93
N THR A 77 -7.71 25.19 -4.76
CA THR A 77 -7.27 26.19 -3.78
C THR A 77 -5.94 25.76 -3.15
N LYS A 78 -5.30 26.68 -2.40
CA LYS A 78 -4.09 26.36 -1.67
C LYS A 78 -4.41 25.28 -0.63
N ALA A 79 -3.66 24.17 -0.65
CA ALA A 79 -3.76 23.16 0.40
C ALA A 79 -3.30 23.78 1.73
N PRO A 80 -4.14 23.70 2.77
CA PRO A 80 -3.74 24.13 4.10
C PRO A 80 -2.76 23.12 4.70
N GLU A 81 -2.05 23.53 5.74
CA GLU A 81 -1.26 22.61 6.55
C GLU A 81 -2.17 21.55 7.18
N ILE A 82 -1.69 20.31 7.22
CA ILE A 82 -2.45 19.17 7.77
C ILE A 82 -2.51 19.31 9.28
N GLN A 83 -3.72 19.38 9.84
CA GLN A 83 -3.90 19.26 11.29
C GLN A 83 -4.28 17.81 11.61
N THR A 84 -3.52 17.16 12.49
CA THR A 84 -3.82 15.79 12.94
C THR A 84 -4.20 15.84 14.40
N ASP A 85 -5.35 15.29 14.77
CA ASP A 85 -5.77 15.18 16.17
C ASP A 85 -5.25 13.90 16.84
N SER A 86 -5.53 13.75 18.14
CA SER A 86 -5.08 12.61 18.95
C SER A 86 -5.61 11.26 18.48
N GLU A 87 -6.69 11.25 17.71
CA GLU A 87 -7.29 10.03 17.14
C GLU A 87 -6.73 9.72 15.74
N GLY A 88 -5.82 10.54 15.23
CA GLY A 88 -5.23 10.39 13.90
C GLY A 88 -6.12 10.90 12.77
N VAL A 89 -7.17 11.67 13.07
CA VAL A 89 -8.01 12.29 12.04
C VAL A 89 -7.23 13.44 11.40
N LEU A 90 -7.14 13.42 10.06
CA LEU A 90 -6.53 14.50 9.30
C LEU A 90 -7.60 15.54 8.96
N ARG A 91 -7.33 16.81 9.27
CA ARG A 91 -8.24 17.94 9.04
C ARG A 91 -7.59 18.94 8.09
N PHE A 92 -8.35 19.32 7.07
CA PHE A 92 -8.01 20.38 6.13
C PHE A 92 -9.12 21.42 6.13
N SER A 93 -8.74 22.68 6.14
CA SER A 93 -9.67 23.79 6.01
C SER A 93 -9.09 24.88 5.13
N ALA A 94 -9.71 25.12 3.97
CA ALA A 94 -9.22 26.07 2.97
C ALA A 94 -10.31 27.08 2.58
N LEU A 95 -9.90 28.28 2.19
CA LEU A 95 -10.82 29.28 1.64
C LEU A 95 -11.27 28.86 0.24
N ILE A 96 -12.57 29.02 -0.03
CA ILE A 96 -13.16 28.74 -1.35
C ILE A 96 -12.81 29.85 -2.36
N ASP A 97 -12.76 31.09 -1.89
CA ASP A 97 -12.44 32.27 -2.69
C ASP A 97 -11.68 33.32 -1.87
N SER A 98 -11.19 34.35 -2.55
CA SER A 98 -10.47 35.47 -1.94
C SER A 98 -11.37 36.38 -1.10
N THR A 99 -12.70 36.23 -1.16
CA THR A 99 -13.67 37.04 -0.42
C THR A 99 -13.87 36.56 1.02
N GLN A 100 -13.24 35.43 1.40
CA GLN A 100 -13.34 34.78 2.72
C GLN A 100 -14.76 34.35 3.11
N SER A 101 -15.73 34.34 2.18
CA SER A 101 -17.14 34.10 2.48
C SER A 101 -17.52 32.61 2.60
N GLY A 102 -16.55 31.70 2.48
CA GLY A 102 -16.78 30.27 2.64
C GLY A 102 -15.49 29.46 2.75
N ARG A 103 -15.58 28.32 3.44
CA ARG A 103 -14.48 27.36 3.60
C ARG A 103 -14.91 26.00 3.08
N ILE A 104 -13.96 25.29 2.47
CA ILE A 104 -14.05 23.84 2.32
C ILE A 104 -13.39 23.22 3.56
N ASN A 105 -14.11 22.33 4.23
CA ASN A 105 -13.56 21.53 5.32
C ASN A 105 -13.50 20.08 4.88
N VAL A 106 -12.38 19.41 5.16
CA VAL A 106 -12.19 18.00 4.83
C VAL A 106 -11.67 17.26 6.05
N LEU A 107 -12.28 16.11 6.34
CA LEU A 107 -11.91 15.22 7.42
C LEU A 107 -11.58 13.84 6.84
N PHE A 108 -10.37 13.34 7.08
CA PHE A 108 -9.99 11.94 6.84
C PHE A 108 -9.95 11.22 8.19
N ARG A 109 -10.98 10.43 8.49
CA ARG A 109 -11.02 9.59 9.69
C ARG A 109 -10.37 8.24 9.39
N PRO A 110 -9.48 7.70 10.24
CA PRO A 110 -8.80 6.42 10.05
C PRO A 110 -9.73 5.19 10.22
N ASP A 111 -11.00 5.34 9.84
CA ASP A 111 -11.97 4.27 9.74
C ASP A 111 -11.83 3.62 8.37
N SER A 112 -11.38 2.36 8.33
CA SER A 112 -11.28 1.62 7.07
C SER A 112 -12.61 1.62 6.31
N CYS A 113 -12.65 2.31 5.17
CA CYS A 113 -13.80 2.37 4.28
C CYS A 113 -13.75 1.19 3.30
N VAL A 114 -14.88 0.53 3.02
CA VAL A 114 -14.94 -0.64 2.13
C VAL A 114 -15.95 -0.37 1.03
N ASP A 115 -15.52 -0.53 -0.22
CA ASP A 115 -16.42 -0.58 -1.36
C ASP A 115 -17.15 -1.93 -1.38
N LYS A 116 -18.48 -1.90 -1.29
CA LYS A 116 -19.30 -3.12 -1.13
C LYS A 116 -19.29 -4.01 -2.37
N LEU A 117 -19.01 -3.45 -3.56
CA LEU A 117 -19.08 -4.17 -4.83
C LEU A 117 -17.75 -4.90 -5.12
N SER A 118 -16.63 -4.20 -4.98
CA SER A 118 -15.28 -4.71 -5.27
C SER A 118 -14.61 -5.37 -4.06
N GLY A 119 -15.08 -5.07 -2.84
CA GLY A 119 -14.39 -5.43 -1.60
C GLY A 119 -13.10 -4.64 -1.35
N GLN A 120 -12.75 -3.69 -2.23
CA GLN A 120 -11.60 -2.81 -2.04
C GLN A 120 -11.80 -2.05 -0.74
N ARG A 121 -10.75 -2.02 0.08
CA ARG A 121 -10.75 -1.18 1.26
C ARG A 121 -9.77 -0.03 1.11
N PHE A 122 -10.10 1.07 1.75
CA PHE A 122 -9.38 2.34 1.74
C PHE A 122 -8.89 2.66 3.16
N ASP A 123 -7.98 3.60 3.29
CA ASP A 123 -7.35 3.95 4.56
C ASP A 123 -8.27 4.79 5.44
N TYR A 124 -9.14 5.60 4.81
CA TYR A 124 -9.95 6.60 5.48
C TYR A 124 -11.42 6.57 5.02
N ARG A 125 -12.31 6.91 5.95
CA ARG A 125 -13.61 7.51 5.65
C ARG A 125 -13.42 9.01 5.55
N VAL A 126 -13.93 9.60 4.47
CA VAL A 126 -13.73 11.01 4.16
C VAL A 126 -15.06 11.76 4.18
N GLU A 127 -15.07 12.89 4.87
CA GLU A 127 -16.16 13.86 4.87
C GLU A 127 -15.65 15.18 4.30
N VAL A 128 -16.39 15.77 3.36
CA VAL A 128 -16.12 17.08 2.78
C VAL A 128 -17.34 17.96 2.99
N ASP A 129 -17.17 19.10 3.65
CA ASP A 129 -18.18 20.16 3.71
C ASP A 129 -17.82 21.26 2.72
N TYR A 130 -18.66 21.46 1.72
CA TYR A 130 -18.46 22.42 0.64
C TYR A 130 -19.77 23.11 0.27
N ARG A 131 -19.79 24.46 0.34
CA ARG A 131 -20.96 25.31 0.03
C ARG A 131 -22.25 24.87 0.74
N GLY A 132 -22.14 24.53 2.02
CA GLY A 132 -23.28 24.10 2.85
C GLY A 132 -23.81 22.69 2.54
N LYS A 133 -23.15 21.94 1.65
CA LYS A 133 -23.42 20.52 1.39
C LYS A 133 -22.32 19.66 1.99
N SER A 134 -22.70 18.49 2.49
CA SER A 134 -21.76 17.49 3.01
C SER A 134 -21.67 16.30 2.07
N TYR A 135 -20.46 15.83 1.84
CA TYR A 135 -20.13 14.73 0.94
C TYR A 135 -19.37 13.66 1.71
N VAL A 136 -19.77 12.40 1.56
CA VAL A 136 -19.14 11.27 2.26
C VAL A 136 -18.58 10.29 1.24
N GLY A 137 -17.42 9.70 1.56
CA GLY A 137 -16.72 8.79 0.66
C GLY A 137 -15.56 8.07 1.32
N CYS A 138 -14.71 7.47 0.49
CA CYS A 138 -13.51 6.76 0.91
C CYS A 138 -12.27 7.49 0.42
N GLY A 139 -11.16 7.40 1.16
CA GLY A 139 -9.89 7.98 0.78
C GLY A 139 -8.66 7.17 1.17
N SER A 140 -7.55 7.45 0.50
CA SER A 140 -6.28 6.73 0.64
C SER A 140 -5.11 7.70 0.76
N SER A 141 -4.09 7.30 1.53
CA SER A 141 -2.80 7.97 1.58
C SER A 141 -1.85 7.31 0.59
N LEU A 142 -1.34 8.08 -0.36
CA LEU A 142 -0.43 7.59 -1.39
C LEU A 142 1.03 7.64 -0.97
N ARG A 143 1.35 8.12 0.25
CA ARG A 143 2.74 8.24 0.74
C ARG A 143 3.51 6.92 0.64
N GLN A 144 2.92 5.81 1.10
CA GLN A 144 3.58 4.51 1.05
C GLN A 144 3.70 3.97 -0.38
N LEU A 145 2.77 4.27 -1.28
CA LEU A 145 2.91 3.91 -2.70
C LEU A 145 4.02 4.72 -3.37
N ALA A 146 4.08 6.02 -3.10
CA ALA A 146 5.10 6.90 -3.65
C ALA A 146 6.51 6.43 -3.25
N LEU A 147 6.68 6.02 -1.99
CA LEU A 147 7.93 5.45 -1.49
C LEU A 147 8.25 4.08 -2.09
N LEU A 148 7.27 3.31 -2.58
CA LEU A 148 7.50 2.01 -3.21
C LEU A 148 8.15 2.14 -4.60
N GLN A 149 7.94 3.27 -5.28
CA GLN A 149 8.55 3.58 -6.58
C GLN A 149 10.04 3.91 -6.40
N ASP A 150 10.89 2.89 -6.45
CA ASP A 150 12.32 3.03 -6.23
C ASP A 150 13.08 1.80 -6.76
N ILE A 151 14.41 1.82 -6.60
CA ILE A 151 15.31 0.69 -6.79
C ILE A 151 15.57 0.01 -5.44
N TRP A 152 15.28 -1.27 -5.39
CA TRP A 152 15.28 -2.11 -4.19
C TRP A 152 16.23 -3.30 -4.37
N VAL A 153 17.27 -3.37 -3.55
CA VAL A 153 18.23 -4.49 -3.54
C VAL A 153 17.86 -5.47 -2.43
N LEU A 154 17.76 -6.74 -2.78
CA LEU A 154 17.35 -7.80 -1.85
C LEU A 154 18.41 -7.98 -0.76
N SER A 155 17.95 -7.94 0.49
CA SER A 155 18.80 -8.12 1.68
C SER A 155 18.45 -9.36 2.50
N SER A 156 17.21 -9.85 2.38
CA SER A 156 16.78 -11.10 3.00
C SER A 156 15.72 -11.81 2.17
N PHE A 157 15.81 -13.13 2.09
CA PHE A 157 14.83 -14.01 1.44
C PHE A 157 14.48 -15.17 2.36
N GLN A 158 13.19 -15.28 2.74
CA GLN A 158 12.66 -16.33 3.61
C GLN A 158 13.46 -16.49 4.93
N GLY A 159 13.85 -15.35 5.52
CA GLY A 159 14.61 -15.31 6.78
C GLY A 159 16.13 -15.46 6.62
N ASN A 160 16.63 -15.82 5.44
CA ASN A 160 18.06 -15.92 5.17
C ASN A 160 18.60 -14.58 4.67
N SER A 161 19.73 -14.11 5.20
CA SER A 161 20.41 -12.92 4.69
C SER A 161 20.98 -13.17 3.29
N ILE A 162 20.88 -12.16 2.44
CA ILE A 162 21.46 -12.13 1.10
C ILE A 162 22.56 -11.06 1.11
N SER A 163 23.77 -11.43 0.70
CA SER A 163 24.91 -10.53 0.59
C SER A 163 25.60 -10.66 -0.78
N ALA A 164 26.19 -9.56 -1.24
CA ALA A 164 27.13 -9.57 -2.35
C ALA A 164 28.42 -10.25 -1.85
N GLY A 165 28.60 -11.54 -2.11
CA GLY A 165 29.78 -12.26 -1.60
C GLY A 165 29.71 -13.79 -1.60
N GLY A 166 28.62 -14.41 -2.07
CA GLY A 166 28.58 -15.87 -2.35
C GLY A 166 28.88 -16.19 -3.82
N SER A 167 28.62 -17.43 -4.27
CA SER A 167 28.67 -17.86 -5.69
C SER A 167 27.67 -17.15 -6.64
N ARG A 168 27.14 -15.98 -6.25
CA ARG A 168 26.17 -15.20 -7.03
C ARG A 168 26.91 -14.03 -7.70
N ASN A 169 26.73 -13.88 -9.01
CA ASN A 169 27.37 -12.82 -9.79
C ASN A 169 26.82 -11.42 -9.46
N GLU A 170 25.57 -11.32 -8.99
CA GLU A 170 24.91 -10.06 -8.62
C GLU A 170 23.88 -10.33 -7.50
N VAL A 171 23.59 -9.32 -6.67
CA VAL A 171 22.49 -9.39 -5.70
C VAL A 171 21.16 -9.10 -6.41
N PRO A 172 20.10 -9.89 -6.20
CA PRO A 172 18.80 -9.62 -6.81
C PRO A 172 18.31 -8.22 -6.48
N ARG A 173 17.74 -7.53 -7.47
CA ARG A 173 17.20 -6.17 -7.31
C ARG A 173 15.94 -6.00 -8.16
N LEU A 174 15.04 -5.16 -7.67
CA LEU A 174 13.81 -4.75 -8.33
C LEU A 174 13.83 -3.24 -8.50
N GLU A 175 13.48 -2.77 -9.67
CA GLU A 175 13.16 -1.38 -9.95
C GLU A 175 11.67 -1.32 -10.22
N ILE A 176 10.95 -0.62 -9.35
CA ILE A 176 9.49 -0.58 -9.37
C ILE A 176 9.06 0.80 -9.87
N SER A 177 8.33 0.83 -10.98
CA SER A 177 7.69 2.05 -11.50
C SER A 177 6.18 1.87 -11.50
N LEU A 178 5.51 2.40 -10.48
CA LEU A 178 4.05 2.37 -10.40
C LEU A 178 3.40 3.33 -11.41
N THR A 179 4.10 4.42 -11.74
CA THR A 179 3.64 5.39 -12.75
C THR A 179 3.69 4.83 -14.17
N GLU A 180 4.57 3.86 -14.46
CA GLU A 180 4.65 3.13 -15.73
C GLU A 180 4.03 1.74 -15.68
N ALA A 181 3.50 1.33 -14.53
CA ALA A 181 3.00 -0.02 -14.26
C ALA A 181 4.02 -1.13 -14.61
N ARG A 182 5.31 -0.86 -14.40
CA ARG A 182 6.43 -1.69 -14.85
C ARG A 182 7.36 -2.05 -13.69
N VAL A 183 7.83 -3.30 -13.69
CA VAL A 183 8.95 -3.73 -12.86
C VAL A 183 10.08 -4.24 -13.74
N THR A 184 11.30 -3.85 -13.43
CA THR A 184 12.54 -4.32 -14.05
C THR A 184 13.52 -4.77 -12.97
N GLY A 185 14.59 -5.47 -13.35
CA GLY A 185 15.63 -5.81 -12.38
C GLY A 185 16.48 -7.00 -12.78
N THR A 186 17.04 -7.66 -11.76
CA THR A 186 17.85 -8.87 -11.89
C THR A 186 17.47 -9.87 -10.81
N THR A 187 17.49 -11.15 -11.14
CA THR A 187 17.37 -12.26 -10.18
C THR A 187 18.73 -12.60 -9.55
N GLY A 188 19.76 -11.81 -9.84
CA GLY A 188 21.16 -12.06 -9.51
C GLY A 188 21.92 -12.85 -10.58
N CYS A 189 21.19 -13.43 -11.53
CA CYS A 189 21.78 -14.06 -12.71
C CYS A 189 21.08 -13.62 -14.00
N ASN A 190 19.74 -13.62 -14.07
CA ASN A 190 19.03 -13.15 -15.24
C ASN A 190 18.43 -11.78 -15.05
N ARG A 191 18.29 -11.04 -16.15
CA ARG A 191 17.46 -9.83 -16.16
C ARG A 191 16.00 -10.22 -16.08
N LEU A 192 15.25 -9.40 -15.37
CA LEU A 192 13.82 -9.54 -15.07
C LEU A 192 13.07 -8.34 -15.64
N SER A 193 11.90 -8.58 -16.22
CA SER A 193 10.94 -7.52 -16.53
C SER A 193 9.50 -8.03 -16.45
N GLY A 194 8.57 -7.14 -16.12
CA GLY A 194 7.14 -7.47 -16.08
C GLY A 194 6.29 -6.25 -15.74
N THR A 195 5.03 -6.51 -15.42
CA THR A 195 4.10 -5.47 -14.94
C THR A 195 3.97 -5.51 -13.43
N VAL A 196 3.63 -4.38 -12.84
CA VAL A 196 3.40 -4.26 -11.41
C VAL A 196 2.24 -3.30 -11.15
N ARG A 197 1.41 -3.63 -10.16
CA ARG A 197 0.36 -2.78 -9.63
C ARG A 197 0.42 -2.81 -8.11
N ALA A 198 0.05 -1.71 -7.47
CA ALA A 198 -0.06 -1.65 -6.02
C ALA A 198 -1.20 -0.72 -5.60
N ASP A 199 -1.87 -1.07 -4.51
CA ASP A 199 -2.70 -0.15 -3.73
C ASP A 199 -2.00 0.18 -2.40
N THR A 200 -2.71 0.71 -1.40
CA THR A 200 -2.14 1.10 -0.10
C THR A 200 -1.75 -0.07 0.80
N ARG A 201 -2.06 -1.31 0.40
CA ARG A 201 -1.84 -2.52 1.20
C ARG A 201 -0.96 -3.55 0.53
N GLN A 202 -1.18 -3.77 -0.76
CA GLN A 202 -0.60 -4.89 -1.48
C GLN A 202 0.04 -4.45 -2.78
N ILE A 203 1.10 -5.17 -3.13
CA ILE A 203 1.76 -5.14 -4.43
C ILE A 203 1.50 -6.46 -5.14
N VAL A 204 1.18 -6.37 -6.43
CA VAL A 204 0.91 -7.50 -7.32
C VAL A 204 1.83 -7.37 -8.53
N PHE A 205 2.66 -8.38 -8.72
CA PHE A 205 3.45 -8.54 -9.93
C PHE A 205 2.66 -9.33 -10.95
N GLY A 206 2.58 -8.82 -12.19
CA GLY A 206 2.03 -9.57 -13.31
C GLY A 206 3.01 -10.64 -13.82
N PRO A 207 2.77 -11.19 -15.02
CA PRO A 207 3.70 -12.14 -15.63
C PRO A 207 5.11 -11.56 -15.70
N LEU A 208 6.07 -12.27 -15.11
CA LEU A 208 7.47 -11.91 -15.10
C LEU A 208 8.21 -12.70 -16.20
N ILE A 209 8.99 -12.00 -17.00
CA ILE A 209 9.83 -12.56 -18.06
C ILE A 209 11.29 -12.40 -17.64
N THR A 210 12.06 -13.46 -17.80
CA THR A 210 13.51 -13.46 -17.55
C THR A 210 14.31 -13.82 -18.80
N THR A 211 15.56 -13.37 -18.86
CA THR A 211 16.55 -13.92 -19.81
C THR A 211 16.86 -15.37 -19.48
N LYS A 212 17.44 -16.13 -20.42
CA LYS A 212 17.80 -17.54 -20.25
C LYS A 212 19.32 -17.75 -20.22
N MET A 213 20.03 -17.07 -19.33
CA MET A 213 21.43 -17.39 -19.05
C MET A 213 21.50 -18.65 -18.19
N ALA A 214 22.45 -19.54 -18.51
CA ALA A 214 22.66 -20.76 -17.74
C ALA A 214 23.39 -20.43 -16.43
N CYS A 215 22.65 -20.41 -15.33
CA CYS A 215 23.18 -20.15 -13.99
C CYS A 215 23.45 -21.49 -13.31
N MET A 216 24.71 -21.80 -13.01
CA MET A 216 25.05 -23.00 -12.23
C MET A 216 25.06 -22.72 -10.73
N GLY A 217 24.98 -23.78 -9.92
CA GLY A 217 25.12 -23.68 -8.47
C GLY A 217 23.93 -22.99 -7.78
N GLU A 218 24.22 -22.26 -6.70
CA GLU A 218 23.20 -21.62 -5.86
C GLU A 218 22.32 -20.61 -6.61
N ALA A 219 22.88 -19.89 -7.59
CA ALA A 219 22.16 -18.89 -8.37
C ALA A 219 21.01 -19.52 -9.18
N GLY A 220 21.26 -20.67 -9.82
CA GLY A 220 20.22 -21.41 -10.58
C GLY A 220 19.12 -22.01 -9.70
N GLN A 221 19.43 -22.38 -8.46
CA GLN A 221 18.44 -22.89 -7.51
C GLN A 221 17.62 -21.78 -6.83
N PHE A 222 18.17 -20.57 -6.76
CA PHE A 222 17.55 -19.43 -6.12
C PHE A 222 16.47 -18.77 -7.01
N GLU A 223 16.77 -18.57 -8.30
CA GLU A 223 15.89 -17.83 -9.21
C GLU A 223 14.44 -18.36 -9.26
N PRO A 224 14.18 -19.67 -9.42
CA PRO A 224 12.81 -20.18 -9.45
C PRO A 224 12.04 -19.89 -8.16
N LYS A 225 12.71 -19.99 -7.00
CA LYS A 225 12.11 -19.69 -5.69
C LYS A 225 11.80 -18.21 -5.55
N PHE A 226 12.68 -17.34 -6.04
CA PHE A 226 12.48 -15.90 -6.05
C PHE A 226 11.30 -15.49 -6.94
N LEU A 227 11.22 -16.01 -8.16
CA LEU A 227 10.10 -15.75 -9.08
C LEU A 227 8.77 -16.27 -8.53
N GLN A 228 8.76 -17.47 -7.96
CA GLN A 228 7.58 -18.02 -7.29
C GLN A 228 7.15 -17.17 -6.08
N ALA A 229 8.10 -16.60 -5.34
CA ALA A 229 7.76 -15.71 -4.23
C ALA A 229 7.08 -14.41 -4.70
N LEU A 230 7.33 -13.96 -5.94
CA LEU A 230 6.73 -12.76 -6.53
C LEU A 230 5.41 -13.03 -7.25
N SER A 231 5.05 -14.30 -7.53
CA SER A 231 3.90 -14.64 -8.38
C SER A 231 2.52 -14.49 -7.71
N GLU A 232 2.48 -14.19 -6.41
CA GLU A 232 1.25 -13.99 -5.65
C GLU A 232 1.23 -12.57 -5.05
N PRO A 233 0.04 -12.02 -4.76
CA PRO A 233 -0.08 -10.76 -4.03
C PRO A 233 0.71 -10.76 -2.72
N LEU A 234 1.43 -9.68 -2.46
CA LEU A 234 2.22 -9.48 -1.26
C LEU A 234 1.74 -8.23 -0.55
N ALA A 235 1.49 -8.32 0.75
CA ALA A 235 1.39 -7.12 1.57
C ALA A 235 2.78 -6.47 1.62
N TYR A 236 2.84 -5.15 1.72
CA TYR A 236 4.12 -4.46 1.80
C TYR A 236 4.14 -3.44 2.95
N ARG A 237 5.36 -3.12 3.39
CA ARG A 237 5.66 -2.00 4.27
C ARG A 237 6.90 -1.33 3.73
N VAL A 238 6.87 0.00 3.64
CA VAL A 238 8.02 0.77 3.17
C VAL A 238 8.32 1.90 4.14
N GLY A 239 9.59 2.06 4.48
CA GLY A 239 10.03 3.05 5.48
C GLY A 239 11.47 2.79 5.89
N GLU A 240 12.14 3.82 6.42
CA GLU A 240 13.53 3.72 6.91
C GLU A 240 14.51 3.10 5.88
N GLY A 241 14.33 3.41 4.59
CA GLY A 241 15.16 2.87 3.51
C GLY A 241 14.96 1.37 3.26
N LYS A 242 13.87 0.76 3.75
CA LYS A 242 13.56 -0.67 3.58
C LYS A 242 12.20 -0.87 2.94
N LEU A 243 12.13 -1.89 2.08
CA LEU A 243 10.90 -2.48 1.58
C LEU A 243 10.77 -3.88 2.15
N THR A 244 9.70 -4.12 2.91
CA THR A 244 9.38 -5.44 3.45
C THR A 244 8.16 -5.99 2.73
N LEU A 245 8.29 -7.17 2.13
CA LEU A 245 7.18 -7.89 1.52
C LEU A 245 6.76 -9.04 2.43
N LEU A 246 5.45 -9.19 2.60
CA LEU A 246 4.83 -10.14 3.51
C LEU A 246 3.79 -11.01 2.81
N ARG A 247 3.71 -12.27 3.23
CA ARG A 247 2.65 -13.21 2.86
C ARG A 247 2.01 -13.76 4.13
N ALA A 248 0.68 -13.65 4.25
CA ALA A 248 -0.07 -14.08 5.42
C ALA A 248 0.54 -13.55 6.76
N GLY A 249 0.96 -12.29 6.77
CA GLY A 249 1.58 -11.64 7.94
C GLY A 249 3.03 -12.00 8.23
N LYS A 250 3.63 -12.95 7.48
CA LYS A 250 5.04 -13.34 7.63
C LYS A 250 5.91 -12.59 6.62
N VAL A 251 7.07 -12.11 7.08
CA VAL A 251 8.08 -11.51 6.20
C VAL A 251 8.64 -12.58 5.26
N VAL A 252 8.54 -12.35 3.96
CA VAL A 252 9.10 -13.25 2.93
C VAL A 252 10.34 -12.66 2.26
N MET A 253 10.37 -11.33 2.09
CA MET A 253 11.50 -10.63 1.48
C MET A 253 11.70 -9.28 2.17
N VAL A 254 12.96 -8.90 2.33
CA VAL A 254 13.35 -7.55 2.76
C VAL A 254 14.35 -7.01 1.77
N PHE A 255 14.08 -5.83 1.25
CA PHE A 255 14.95 -5.09 0.36
C PHE A 255 15.43 -3.81 1.05
N LYS A 256 16.58 -3.31 0.60
CA LYS A 256 17.13 -2.02 0.97
C LYS A 256 17.09 -1.10 -0.24
N LYS A 257 16.81 0.16 -0.01
CA LYS A 257 16.91 1.20 -1.02
C LYS A 257 18.36 1.32 -1.50
N VAL A 258 18.54 1.58 -2.79
CA VAL A 258 19.82 2.01 -3.35
C VAL A 258 19.85 3.53 -3.25
N ASP A 259 20.71 4.06 -2.38
CA ASP A 259 20.92 5.51 -2.27
C ASP A 259 21.62 6.07 -3.53
#